data_AF-A0A7W2KKF1-F1
#
_entry.id   AF-A0A7W2KKF1-F1
#
_cell.length_a   1.000
_cell.length_b   1.000
_cell.length_c   1.000
_cell.angle_alpha   90.00
_cell.angle_beta   90.00
_cell.angle_gamma   90.00
#
_symmetry.space_group_name_H-M   'P 1'
#
loop_
_entity.id
_entity.type
_entity.pdbx_description
1 polymer ?
#
loop_
_entity_poly.entity_id
_entity_poly.type
_entity_poly.pdbx_seq_one_letter_code
_entity_poly.pdbx_strand_id
1 'polypeptide(L)'
;MIRYVMVLACCMGSAALHAEQYPRPSPQDETATERLLRVQSSGAQASRHLQVQTARERDQSMQRWLDTYKYEIPDFYRWTKMTERNN
;
A
#
# COMPACT_ATOMS: atom_id res chain seq x y z
N MET A 1 35.60 27.70 -7.79
CA MET A 1 34.19 28.17 -7.83
C MET A 1 33.43 27.68 -9.06
N ILE A 2 34.02 27.69 -10.27
CA ILE A 2 33.38 27.23 -11.52
C ILE A 2 32.88 25.78 -11.48
N ARG A 3 33.60 24.84 -10.85
CA ARG A 3 33.16 23.44 -10.68
C ARG A 3 31.83 23.30 -9.92
N TYR A 4 31.62 24.10 -8.87
CA TYR A 4 30.39 24.05 -8.09
C TYR A 4 29.21 24.69 -8.83
N VAL A 5 29.47 25.74 -9.61
CA VAL A 5 28.47 26.37 -10.48
C VAL A 5 28.02 25.40 -11.58
N MET A 6 28.94 24.61 -12.15
CA MET A 6 28.61 23.61 -13.18
C MET A 6 27.77 22.45 -12.62
N VAL A 7 28.08 21.96 -11.41
CA VAL A 7 27.29 20.91 -10.75
C VAL A 7 25.90 21.41 -10.41
N LEU A 8 25.77 22.63 -9.89
CA LEU A 8 24.48 23.21 -9.53
C LEU A 8 23.61 23.47 -10.79
N ALA A 9 24.21 23.94 -11.88
CA ALA A 9 23.52 24.07 -13.17
C ALA A 9 23.09 22.72 -13.76
N CYS A 10 23.89 21.66 -13.60
CA CYS A 10 23.55 20.31 -14.05
C CYS A 10 22.35 19.74 -13.28
N CYS A 11 22.32 19.91 -11.95
CA CYS A 11 21.19 19.46 -11.13
C CYS A 11 19.89 20.22 -11.40
N MET A 12 19.94 21.52 -11.72
CA MET A 12 18.74 22.30 -12.05
C MET A 12 18.20 21.99 -13.45
N GLY A 13 19.07 21.73 -14.43
CA GLY A 13 18.67 21.37 -15.80
C GLY A 13 17.92 20.04 -15.88
N SER A 14 18.30 19.06 -15.05
CA SER A 14 17.63 17.75 -15.00
C SER A 14 16.21 17.84 -14.43
N ALA A 15 15.95 18.75 -13.48
CA ALA A 15 14.62 18.91 -12.88
C ALA A 15 13.60 19.50 -13.88
N ALA A 16 14.06 20.33 -14.82
CA ALA A 16 13.20 20.95 -15.83
C ALA A 16 12.78 19.96 -16.95
N LEU A 17 13.64 19.00 -17.29
CA LEU A 17 13.36 18.01 -18.34
C LEU A 17 12.42 16.88 -17.90
N HIS A 18 12.30 16.62 -16.59
CA HIS A 18 11.34 15.66 -16.05
C HIS A 18 9.94 16.26 -15.81
N ALA A 19 9.77 17.57 -16.00
CA ALA A 19 8.47 18.21 -16.07
C ALA A 19 7.89 18.10 -17.50
N GLU A 20 8.04 16.95 -18.14
CA GLU A 20 7.12 16.54 -19.20
C GLU A 20 5.73 16.58 -18.57
N GLN A 21 4.98 17.62 -18.92
CA GLN A 21 3.57 17.75 -18.60
C GLN A 21 2.87 16.62 -19.31
N TYR A 22 2.86 15.42 -18.71
CA TYR A 22 1.84 14.44 -19.00
C TYR A 22 0.53 15.22 -19.00
N PRO A 23 -0.27 15.17 -20.09
CA PRO A 23 -1.56 15.82 -20.11
C PRO A 23 -2.28 15.32 -18.87
N ARG A 24 -2.41 16.17 -17.85
CA ARG A 24 -3.23 15.80 -16.71
C ARG A 24 -4.60 15.60 -17.32
N PRO A 25 -5.18 14.40 -17.26
CA PRO A 25 -6.50 14.18 -17.85
C PRO A 25 -7.41 15.28 -17.32
N SER A 26 -8.22 15.83 -18.22
CA SER A 26 -9.19 16.83 -17.81
C SER A 26 -10.04 16.22 -16.68
N PRO A 27 -10.64 16.99 -15.77
CA PRO A 27 -11.49 16.43 -14.72
C PRO A 27 -12.62 15.53 -15.24
N GLN A 28 -12.92 15.63 -16.54
CA GLN A 28 -13.93 14.84 -17.25
C GLN A 28 -13.40 13.48 -17.74
N ASP A 29 -12.08 13.31 -17.87
CA ASP A 29 -11.40 12.09 -18.31
C ASP A 29 -10.75 11.31 -17.16
N GLU A 30 -11.00 11.71 -15.91
CA GLU A 30 -10.41 11.06 -14.73
C GLU A 30 -10.91 9.61 -14.64
N THR A 31 -9.97 8.67 -14.71
CA THR A 31 -10.29 7.25 -14.57
C THR A 31 -10.74 6.93 -13.15
N ALA A 32 -11.52 5.86 -12.98
CA ALA A 32 -11.91 5.41 -11.64
C ALA A 32 -10.69 5.15 -10.73
N THR A 33 -9.59 4.68 -11.30
CA THR A 33 -8.32 4.44 -10.62
C THR A 33 -7.68 5.74 -10.11
N GLU A 34 -7.61 6.77 -10.94
CA GLU A 34 -7.05 8.07 -10.53
C GLU A 34 -7.86 8.71 -9.40
N ARG A 35 -9.19 8.63 -9.50
CA ARG A 35 -10.08 9.09 -8.43
C ARG A 35 -9.83 8.33 -7.13
N LEU A 36 -9.63 7.01 -7.19
CA LEU A 36 -9.30 6.21 -6.02
C LEU A 36 -7.94 6.60 -5.43
N LEU A 37 -6.91 6.77 -6.25
CA LEU A 37 -5.58 7.20 -5.81
C LEU A 37 -5.62 8.58 -5.14
N ARG A 38 -6.44 9.49 -5.66
CA ARG A 38 -6.67 10.81 -5.06
C ARG A 38 -7.36 10.70 -3.69
N VAL A 39 -8.41 9.89 -3.59
CA VAL A 39 -9.12 9.66 -2.32
C VAL A 39 -8.22 9.00 -1.28
N GLN A 40 -7.42 8.01 -1.70
CA GLN A 40 -6.48 7.31 -0.80
C GLN A 40 -5.37 8.25 -0.29
N SER A 41 -4.74 9.02 -1.18
CA SER A 41 -3.65 9.93 -0.79
C SER A 41 -4.14 11.12 0.04
N SER A 42 -5.34 11.64 -0.25
CA SER A 42 -5.93 12.74 0.52
C SER A 42 -6.41 12.33 1.91
N GLY A 43 -6.66 11.03 2.15
CA GLY A 43 -7.29 10.56 3.38
C GLY A 43 -8.72 11.10 3.57
N ALA A 44 -9.36 11.63 2.52
CA ALA A 44 -10.68 12.25 2.62
C ALA A 44 -11.80 11.29 3.07
N GLN A 45 -11.57 9.98 2.92
CA GLN A 45 -12.48 8.92 3.37
C GLN A 45 -11.98 8.21 4.65
N ALA A 46 -11.01 8.79 5.36
CA ALA A 46 -10.61 8.27 6.66
C ALA A 46 -11.78 8.37 7.65
N SER A 47 -11.98 7.31 8.44
CA SER A 47 -13.00 7.30 9.50
C SER A 47 -12.74 8.43 10.50
N ARG A 48 -13.79 9.18 10.86
CA ARG A 48 -13.75 10.18 11.93
C ARG A 48 -13.73 9.54 13.33
N HIS A 49 -14.13 8.28 13.42
CA HIS A 49 -14.17 7.54 14.67
C HIS A 49 -12.84 6.81 14.86
N LEU A 50 -12.04 7.31 15.80
CA LEU A 50 -10.79 6.67 16.19
C LEU A 50 -11.12 5.37 16.93
N GLN A 51 -10.66 4.24 16.40
CA GLN A 51 -10.79 2.96 17.09
C GLN A 51 -9.67 2.85 18.13
N VAL A 52 -9.96 3.33 19.34
CA VAL A 52 -9.04 3.21 20.48
C VAL A 52 -9.27 1.87 21.15
N GLN A 53 -8.26 1.01 21.15
CA GLN A 53 -8.32 -0.22 21.95
C GLN A 53 -8.10 0.11 23.42
N THR A 54 -9.00 -0.37 24.27
CA THR A 54 -8.83 -0.36 25.72
C THR A 54 -7.73 -1.34 26.14
N ALA A 55 -7.19 -1.22 27.36
CA ALA A 55 -6.21 -2.17 27.87
C ALA A 55 -6.76 -3.60 27.87
N ARG A 56 -8.00 -3.79 28.30
CA ARG A 56 -8.68 -5.10 28.31
C ARG A 56 -8.77 -5.73 26.92
N GLU A 57 -9.11 -4.95 25.90
CA GLU A 57 -9.19 -5.48 24.53
C GLU A 57 -7.82 -5.88 23.98
N ARG A 58 -6.75 -5.14 24.33
CA ARG A 58 -5.38 -5.54 24.00
C ARG A 58 -5.03 -6.87 24.66
N ASP A 59 -5.30 -7.02 25.96
CA ASP A 59 -5.01 -8.27 26.68
C ASP A 59 -5.79 -9.46 26.10
N GLN A 60 -7.06 -9.26 25.76
CA GLN A 60 -7.85 -10.28 25.08
C GLN A 60 -7.29 -10.63 23.70
N SER A 61 -6.81 -9.65 22.94
CA SER A 61 -6.18 -9.91 21.64
C SER A 61 -4.88 -10.71 21.78
N MET A 62 -4.09 -10.42 22.81
CA MET A 62 -2.87 -11.14 23.14
C MET A 62 -3.19 -12.59 23.51
N GLN A 63 -4.21 -12.80 24.35
CA GLN A 63 -4.65 -14.13 24.72
C GLN A 63 -5.10 -14.96 23.51
N ARG A 64 -5.89 -14.36 22.59
CA ARG A 64 -6.29 -15.03 21.33
C ARG A 64 -5.10 -15.42 20.46
N TRP A 65 -4.09 -14.56 20.40
CA TRP A 65 -2.87 -14.86 19.67
C TRP A 65 -2.12 -16.06 20.27
N LEU A 66 -1.96 -16.09 21.59
CA LEU A 66 -1.37 -17.24 22.29
C LEU A 66 -2.18 -18.53 22.08
N ASP A 67 -3.50 -18.41 22.03
CA ASP A 67 -4.42 -19.53 21.80
C ASP A 67 -4.47 -20.01 20.35
N THR A 68 -3.81 -19.32 19.40
CA THR A 68 -3.87 -19.65 17.97
C THR A 68 -3.38 -21.07 17.68
N TYR A 69 -2.39 -21.56 18.43
CA TYR A 69 -1.85 -22.92 18.27
C TYR A 69 -2.82 -24.03 18.69
N LYS A 70 -3.90 -23.71 19.41
CA LYS A 70 -4.90 -24.70 19.85
C LYS A 70 -5.83 -25.12 18.72
N TYR A 71 -5.91 -24.34 17.64
CA TYR A 71 -6.81 -24.60 16.53
C TYR A 71 -6.10 -25.44 15.47
N GLU A 72 -6.71 -26.56 15.12
CA GLU A 72 -6.22 -27.38 14.01
C GLU A 72 -6.38 -26.64 12.68
N ILE A 73 -5.44 -26.89 11.75
CA ILE A 73 -5.55 -26.36 10.40
C ILE A 73 -6.74 -27.04 9.72
N PRO A 74 -7.74 -26.29 9.21
CA PRO A 74 -8.89 -26.86 8.53
C PRO A 74 -8.46 -27.76 7.35
N ASP A 75 -9.20 -28.85 7.13
CA ASP A 75 -8.84 -29.86 6.13
C ASP A 75 -8.75 -29.30 4.71
N PHE A 76 -9.51 -28.24 4.39
CA PHE A 76 -9.41 -27.53 3.10
C PHE A 76 -8.00 -27.00 2.80
N TYR A 77 -7.25 -26.59 3.83
CA TYR A 77 -5.90 -26.06 3.68
C TYR A 77 -4.81 -27.13 3.80
N ARG A 78 -5.18 -28.40 4.05
CA ARG A 78 -4.20 -29.48 4.05
C ARG A 78 -3.76 -29.72 2.61
N TRP A 79 -2.45 -29.58 2.39
CA TRP A 79 -1.85 -29.88 1.10
C TRP A 79 -2.07 -31.36 0.76
N THR A 80 -2.94 -31.61 -0.21
CA THR A 80 -3.07 -32.93 -0.82
C THR A 80 -2.06 -33.00 -1.95
N LYS A 81 -1.09 -33.92 -1.84
CA LYS A 81 -0.18 -34.25 -2.94
C LYS A 81 -1.03 -34.82 -4.07
N MET A 82 -1.25 -34.05 -5.13
CA MET A 82 -1.89 -34.54 -6.35
C MET A 82 -0.97 -35.61 -6.93
N THR A 83 -1.25 -36.88 -6.68
CA THR A 83 -0.47 -37.98 -7.25
C THR A 83 -0.60 -37.90 -8.78
N GLU A 84 0.54 -37.70 -9.46
CA GLU A 84 0.60 -37.71 -10.92
C GLU A 84 0.01 -39.02 -11.45
N ARG A 85 -1.08 -38.92 -12.20
CA ARG A 85 -1.60 -40.05 -12.96
C ARG A 85 -0.74 -40.18 -14.22
N ASN A 86 0.23 -41.07 -14.13
CA ASN A 86 0.97 -41.67 -15.24
C ASN A 86 0.01 -42.13 -16.36
N ASN A 87 0.29 -41.64 -17.58
CA ASN A 87 -0.05 -42.09 -18.94
C ASN A 87 -1.21 -43.09 -19.11
#